data_AF-A0A818GG66-F1
#
_entry.id   AF-A0A818GG66-F1
#
_cell.length_a   1.000
_cell.length_b   1.000
_cell.length_c   1.000
_cell.angle_alpha   90.00
_cell.angle_beta   90.00
_cell.angle_gamma   90.00
#
_symmetry.space_group_name_H-M   'P 1'
#
loop_
_entity.id
_entity.type
_entity.pdbx_description
1 polymer ?
#
loop_
_entity_poly.entity_id
_entity_poly.type
_entity_poly.pdbx_seq_one_letter_code
_entity_poly.pdbx_strand_id
1 'polypeptide(L)'
;MKNNPWNYEEIWLAIEQHDRHYANIFVSNDFRTNQNGCLILIQGLSVVRAGQWSRACCINESLDIGAMFPYVTKAKEHNLSVIILNRNQTSYIDKETYSNHEDTKASSENLHSFYLSPDSLPLLSSTKPVSNLSTSYEHFLYVYDNIIAKMSPTEKFYIVAHSAGGDNLTYLLRQRQDCILSKLSKIVFIDAFHAIISSDTDEIKKFFQYNALHFIASDKPMGESIHFSQKPFCSEVSAQSFKT
;
A
#
# COMPACT_ATOMS: atom_id res chain seq x y z
N MET A 1 -22.11 -17.55 3.51
CA MET A 1 -21.05 -16.55 3.77
C MET A 1 -21.73 -15.27 4.21
N LYS A 2 -21.36 -14.68 5.35
CA LYS A 2 -21.90 -13.36 5.74
C LYS A 2 -21.48 -12.35 4.67
N ASN A 3 -22.40 -11.54 4.16
CA ASN A 3 -22.08 -10.47 3.21
C ASN A 3 -20.95 -9.62 3.78
N ASN A 4 -19.82 -9.51 3.06
CA ASN A 4 -18.71 -8.66 3.47
C ASN A 4 -19.21 -7.22 3.49
N PRO A 5 -19.24 -6.53 4.65
CA PRO A 5 -19.81 -5.19 4.76
C PRO A 5 -19.11 -4.16 3.85
N TRP A 6 -17.89 -4.46 3.40
CA TRP A 6 -17.08 -3.57 2.58
C TRP A 6 -17.09 -3.91 1.09
N ASN A 7 -17.58 -5.09 0.68
CA ASN A 7 -17.59 -5.54 -0.73
C ASN A 7 -16.20 -5.52 -1.40
N TYR A 8 -15.19 -6.08 -0.72
CA TYR A 8 -13.84 -6.29 -1.28
C TYR A 8 -13.58 -7.78 -1.54
N GLU A 9 -12.85 -8.03 -2.61
CA GLU A 9 -12.27 -9.31 -3.01
C GLU A 9 -10.79 -9.35 -2.59
N GLU A 10 -10.39 -10.45 -1.97
CA GLU A 10 -8.98 -10.75 -1.72
C GLU A 10 -8.42 -11.48 -2.94
N ILE A 11 -7.41 -10.90 -3.58
CA ILE A 11 -6.70 -11.54 -4.70
C ILE A 11 -5.37 -12.09 -4.17
N TRP A 12 -5.24 -13.41 -4.26
CA TRP A 12 -4.00 -14.11 -3.98
C TRP A 12 -3.06 -14.06 -5.18
N LEU A 13 -1.78 -13.76 -4.94
CA LEU A 13 -0.78 -13.64 -6.00
C LEU A 13 -0.27 -15.04 -6.37
N ALA A 14 -0.34 -15.38 -7.66
CA ALA A 14 0.05 -16.69 -8.17
C ALA A 14 1.58 -16.79 -8.28
N ILE A 15 2.16 -17.82 -7.65
CA ILE A 15 3.59 -18.07 -7.68
C ILE A 15 3.78 -19.47 -8.25
N GLU A 16 4.45 -19.58 -9.39
CA GLU A 16 4.58 -20.82 -10.17
C GLU A 16 5.23 -21.99 -9.39
N GLN A 17 5.94 -21.70 -8.29
CA GLN A 17 6.71 -22.67 -7.53
C GLN A 17 6.01 -23.22 -6.27
N HIS A 18 4.77 -22.81 -5.99
CA HIS A 18 4.06 -23.25 -4.78
C HIS A 18 2.59 -23.58 -5.04
N ASP A 19 2.13 -24.72 -4.51
CA ASP A 19 0.70 -25.08 -4.43
C ASP A 19 -0.12 -24.17 -3.50
N ARG A 20 0.51 -23.14 -2.91
CA ARG A 20 -0.08 -22.22 -1.95
C ARG A 20 0.30 -20.78 -2.26
N HIS A 21 -0.65 -19.88 -2.01
CA HIS A 21 -0.44 -18.45 -2.11
C HIS A 21 -0.05 -17.87 -0.74
N TYR A 22 0.96 -17.01 -0.74
CA TYR A 22 1.52 -16.43 0.49
C TYR A 22 1.48 -14.91 0.53
N ALA A 23 1.15 -14.28 -0.60
CA ALA A 23 0.99 -12.84 -0.71
C ALA A 23 -0.34 -12.53 -1.43
N ASN A 24 -0.96 -11.43 -1.06
CA ASN A 24 -2.27 -11.02 -1.54
C ASN A 24 -2.34 -9.48 -1.72
N ILE A 25 -3.46 -9.04 -2.25
CA ILE A 25 -3.96 -7.66 -2.22
C ILE A 25 -5.48 -7.70 -2.00
N PHE A 26 -6.08 -6.55 -1.71
CA PHE A 26 -7.53 -6.42 -1.67
C PHE A 26 -7.99 -5.43 -2.73
N VAL A 27 -9.05 -5.77 -3.45
CA VAL A 27 -9.65 -4.90 -4.48
C VAL A 27 -11.14 -4.74 -4.24
N SER A 28 -11.73 -3.62 -4.65
CA SER A 28 -13.18 -3.47 -4.64
C SER A 28 -13.82 -4.42 -5.66
N ASN A 29 -15.04 -4.92 -5.38
CA ASN A 29 -15.73 -5.88 -6.26
C ASN A 29 -15.93 -5.38 -7.70
N ASP A 30 -15.96 -4.07 -7.91
CA ASP A 30 -16.12 -3.44 -9.21
C ASP A 30 -14.78 -3.19 -9.93
N PHE A 31 -13.63 -3.56 -9.36
CA PHE A 31 -12.30 -3.32 -9.93
C PHE A 31 -12.16 -3.81 -11.38
N ARG A 32 -12.77 -4.95 -11.73
CA ARG A 32 -12.70 -5.54 -13.09
C ARG A 32 -13.70 -4.94 -14.08
N THR A 33 -14.60 -4.08 -13.61
CA THR A 33 -15.71 -3.55 -14.39
C THR A 33 -15.77 -2.02 -14.41
N ASN A 34 -15.14 -1.35 -13.43
CA ASN A 34 -15.22 0.09 -13.25
C ASN A 34 -14.22 0.82 -14.15
N GLN A 35 -14.75 1.65 -15.06
CA GLN A 35 -13.95 2.44 -16.01
C GLN A 35 -13.68 3.88 -15.55
N ASN A 36 -14.37 4.38 -14.52
CA ASN A 36 -14.29 5.78 -14.09
C ASN A 36 -12.94 6.16 -13.48
N GLY A 37 -12.27 5.19 -12.86
CA GLY A 37 -10.95 5.33 -12.30
C GLY A 37 -10.69 4.33 -11.18
N CYS A 38 -9.43 4.27 -10.74
CA CYS A 38 -8.97 3.37 -9.70
C CYS A 38 -8.04 4.10 -8.72
N LEU A 39 -8.35 4.02 -7.44
CA LEU A 39 -7.51 4.51 -6.34
C LEU A 39 -6.62 3.37 -5.81
N ILE A 40 -5.31 3.58 -5.78
CA ILE A 40 -4.34 2.63 -5.23
C ILE A 40 -3.82 3.19 -3.90
N LEU A 41 -3.98 2.41 -2.83
CA LEU A 41 -3.53 2.76 -1.48
C LEU A 41 -2.28 1.95 -1.11
N ILE A 42 -1.22 2.65 -0.72
CA ILE A 42 0.11 2.07 -0.46
C ILE A 42 0.52 2.41 0.97
N GLN A 43 0.53 1.42 1.86
CA GLN A 43 1.00 1.63 3.24
C GLN A 43 2.53 1.85 3.34
N GLY A 44 2.95 2.32 4.50
CA GLY A 44 4.37 2.42 4.88
C GLY A 44 5.01 1.05 5.12
N LEU A 45 6.30 1.07 5.49
CA LEU A 45 7.04 -0.13 5.90
C LEU A 45 6.63 -0.61 7.29
N SER A 46 7.19 -1.75 7.73
CA SER A 46 7.01 -2.41 9.02
C SER A 46 5.82 -3.38 9.05
N VAL A 47 5.26 -3.56 10.24
CA VAL A 47 4.22 -4.53 10.61
C VAL A 47 2.81 -4.08 10.21
N VAL A 48 2.69 -2.92 9.57
CA VAL A 48 1.44 -2.40 9.01
C VAL A 48 0.99 -3.29 7.85
N ARG A 49 -0.27 -3.71 7.87
CA ARG A 49 -0.88 -4.57 6.84
C ARG A 49 -1.87 -3.81 5.97
N ALA A 50 -2.32 -4.47 4.91
CA ALA A 50 -3.34 -3.94 4.03
C ALA A 50 -4.49 -3.32 4.83
N GLY A 51 -4.89 -2.11 4.46
CA GLY A 51 -5.97 -1.37 5.13
C GLY A 51 -5.52 -0.49 6.30
N GLN A 52 -4.25 -0.54 6.71
CA GLN A 52 -3.74 0.26 7.84
C GLN A 52 -2.76 1.34 7.37
N TRP A 53 -2.86 2.52 7.97
CA TRP A 53 -1.82 3.55 7.94
C TRP A 53 -0.89 3.45 9.15
N SER A 54 -1.46 3.24 10.36
CA SER A 54 -0.72 3.18 11.63
C SER A 54 -1.46 2.33 12.65
N ARG A 55 -0.77 1.33 13.24
CA ARG A 55 -1.34 0.54 14.36
C ARG A 55 -1.61 1.40 15.59
N ALA A 56 -0.71 2.32 15.91
CA ALA A 56 -0.84 3.18 17.08
C ALA A 56 -2.08 4.05 16.96
N CYS A 57 -2.31 4.66 15.78
CA CYS A 57 -3.52 5.46 15.55
C CYS A 57 -4.79 4.58 15.53
N CYS A 58 -4.73 3.37 14.96
CA CYS A 58 -5.87 2.44 15.00
C CYS A 58 -6.30 2.10 16.44
N ILE A 59 -5.35 1.95 17.37
CA ILE A 59 -5.61 1.54 18.75
C ILE A 59 -5.93 2.74 19.64
N ASN A 60 -5.13 3.80 19.56
CA ASN A 60 -5.15 4.91 20.51
C ASN A 60 -6.09 6.05 20.08
N GLU A 61 -6.43 6.16 18.80
CA GLU A 61 -7.28 7.23 18.26
C GLU A 61 -8.59 6.67 17.72
N SER A 62 -8.55 6.08 16.51
CA SER A 62 -9.69 5.39 15.89
C SER A 62 -9.25 4.66 14.61
N LEU A 63 -10.09 3.75 14.15
CA LEU A 63 -9.93 3.15 12.81
C LEU A 63 -10.10 4.20 11.70
N ASP A 64 -10.90 5.24 11.90
CA ASP A 64 -11.06 6.31 10.90
C ASP A 64 -9.75 7.08 10.70
N ILE A 65 -8.96 7.26 11.75
CA ILE A 65 -7.66 7.95 11.65
C ILE A 65 -6.54 6.98 11.23
N GLY A 66 -6.50 5.80 11.83
CA GLY A 66 -5.39 4.85 11.65
C GLY A 66 -5.50 3.94 10.43
N ALA A 67 -6.68 3.81 9.83
CA ALA A 67 -6.94 2.89 8.73
C ALA A 67 -7.33 3.60 7.42
N MET A 68 -7.42 2.83 6.35
CA MET A 68 -7.73 3.29 5.01
C MET A 68 -9.23 3.50 4.75
N PHE A 69 -10.10 3.25 5.74
CA PHE A 69 -11.56 3.28 5.56
C PHE A 69 -12.12 4.62 5.03
N PRO A 70 -11.65 5.80 5.46
CA PRO A 70 -12.14 7.05 4.90
C PRO A 70 -11.80 7.19 3.42
N TYR A 71 -10.62 6.73 2.99
CA TYR A 71 -10.20 6.76 1.59
C TYR A 71 -11.05 5.82 0.74
N VAL A 72 -11.34 4.62 1.25
CA VAL A 72 -12.24 3.66 0.62
C VAL A 72 -13.65 4.24 0.46
N THR A 73 -14.18 4.87 1.52
CA THR A 73 -15.51 5.49 1.50
C THR A 73 -15.56 6.63 0.49
N LYS A 74 -14.54 7.49 0.47
CA LYS A 74 -14.45 8.61 -0.48
C LYS A 74 -14.30 8.13 -1.92
N ALA A 75 -13.51 7.09 -2.17
CA ALA A 75 -13.38 6.50 -3.49
C ALA A 75 -14.74 6.01 -4.03
N LYS A 76 -15.53 5.34 -3.17
CA LYS A 76 -16.88 4.89 -3.51
C LYS A 76 -17.82 6.05 -3.83
N GLU A 77 -17.79 7.14 -3.05
CA GLU A 77 -18.56 8.36 -3.34
C GLU A 77 -18.23 8.95 -4.72
N HIS A 78 -16.98 8.82 -5.16
CA HIS A 78 -16.51 9.26 -6.48
C HIS A 78 -16.58 8.18 -7.57
N ASN A 79 -17.24 7.06 -7.30
CA ASN A 79 -17.38 5.93 -8.23
C ASN A 79 -16.03 5.39 -8.74
N LEU A 80 -15.01 5.40 -7.88
CA LEU A 80 -13.70 4.84 -8.17
C LEU A 80 -13.63 3.40 -7.62
N SER A 81 -13.03 2.52 -8.41
CA SER A 81 -12.54 1.24 -7.88
C SER A 81 -11.33 1.48 -6.97
N VAL A 82 -11.01 0.51 -6.12
CA VAL A 82 -9.92 0.64 -5.15
C VAL A 82 -9.05 -0.61 -5.14
N ILE A 83 -7.74 -0.39 -5.03
CA ILE A 83 -6.75 -1.41 -4.72
C ILE A 83 -6.06 -1.02 -3.41
N ILE A 84 -6.05 -1.95 -2.46
CA ILE A 84 -5.28 -1.87 -1.22
C ILE A 84 -4.12 -2.86 -1.37
N LEU A 85 -2.91 -2.33 -1.46
CA LEU A 85 -1.72 -3.19 -1.52
C LEU A 85 -1.48 -3.88 -0.17
N ASN A 86 -0.74 -4.98 -0.21
CA ASN A 86 -0.20 -5.62 0.98
C ASN A 86 1.30 -5.89 0.82
N ARG A 87 2.04 -4.86 0.38
CA ARG A 87 3.44 -4.98 -0.03
C ARG A 87 4.42 -5.40 1.06
N ASN A 88 3.98 -5.42 2.32
CA ASN A 88 4.78 -5.88 3.45
C ASN A 88 4.63 -7.39 3.70
N GLN A 89 3.76 -8.08 2.96
CA GLN A 89 3.60 -9.53 3.02
C GLN A 89 4.53 -10.22 2.01
N THR A 90 5.82 -10.26 2.38
CA THR A 90 6.90 -10.78 1.53
C THR A 90 7.54 -12.05 2.08
N SER A 91 7.06 -12.54 3.22
CA SER A 91 7.48 -13.80 3.84
C SER A 91 6.28 -14.52 4.46
N TYR A 92 6.44 -15.82 4.69
CA TYR A 92 5.47 -16.69 5.34
C TYR A 92 6.18 -17.61 6.34
N ILE A 93 5.43 -18.22 7.26
CA ILE A 93 5.97 -19.26 8.14
C ILE A 93 5.54 -20.61 7.58
N ASP A 94 6.50 -21.52 7.42
CA ASP A 94 6.19 -22.88 6.98
C ASP A 94 5.58 -23.69 8.12
N LYS A 95 4.55 -24.49 7.80
CA LYS A 95 3.83 -25.29 8.80
C LYS A 95 4.73 -26.31 9.49
N GLU A 96 5.74 -26.83 8.79
CA GLU A 96 6.72 -27.78 9.35
C GLU A 96 7.65 -27.13 10.39
N THR A 97 7.92 -25.83 10.26
CA THR A 97 8.68 -25.07 11.26
C THR A 97 7.81 -24.75 12.49
N TYR A 98 6.50 -24.62 12.31
CA TYR A 98 5.53 -24.40 13.38
C TYR A 98 5.35 -25.63 14.28
N SER A 99 5.36 -26.85 13.72
CA SER A 99 5.15 -28.08 14.49
C SER A 99 6.29 -28.44 15.45
N ASN A 100 7.50 -27.90 15.25
CA ASN A 100 8.64 -28.16 16.16
C ASN A 100 8.64 -27.27 17.41
N HIS A 101 7.76 -26.27 17.49
CA HIS A 101 7.51 -25.48 18.69
C HIS A 101 6.19 -25.93 19.34
N GLU A 102 6.15 -27.19 19.74
CA GLU A 102 4.96 -27.87 20.27
C GLU A 102 4.69 -27.57 21.76
N ASP A 103 4.83 -26.30 22.17
CA ASP A 103 4.32 -25.81 23.44
C ASP A 103 3.43 -24.58 23.20
N THR A 104 2.24 -24.83 22.65
CA THR A 104 0.95 -24.26 23.08
C THR A 104 -0.11 -24.53 22.00
N LYS A 105 -1.30 -24.92 22.44
CA LYS A 105 -2.50 -25.17 21.63
C LYS A 105 -2.79 -24.00 20.68
N ALA A 106 -2.37 -24.13 19.43
CA ALA A 106 -2.51 -23.12 18.38
C ALA A 106 -3.27 -23.72 17.20
N SER A 107 -4.59 -23.62 17.22
CA SER A 107 -5.44 -23.85 16.05
C SER A 107 -5.05 -22.88 14.92
N SER A 108 -5.53 -23.13 13.71
CA SER A 108 -5.36 -22.27 12.51
C SER A 108 -5.70 -20.78 12.71
N GLU A 109 -6.31 -20.41 13.84
CA GLU A 109 -6.55 -19.04 14.29
C GLU A 109 -5.25 -18.28 14.62
N ASN A 110 -4.15 -18.96 14.94
CA ASN A 110 -2.86 -18.33 15.26
C ASN A 110 -2.06 -17.82 14.05
N LEU A 111 -2.45 -18.15 12.81
CA LEU A 111 -1.86 -17.46 11.65
C LEU A 111 -2.26 -15.97 11.64
N HIS A 112 -3.44 -15.65 12.17
CA HIS A 112 -3.93 -14.28 12.34
C HIS A 112 -3.30 -13.56 13.54
N SER A 113 -2.81 -14.29 14.55
CA SER A 113 -2.22 -13.70 15.76
C SER A 113 -0.83 -13.12 15.54
N PHE A 114 -0.10 -13.53 14.49
CA PHE A 114 1.18 -12.93 14.06
C PHE A 114 1.16 -11.41 14.10
N TYR A 115 0.07 -10.79 13.63
CA TYR A 115 0.01 -9.36 13.31
C TYR A 115 -0.67 -8.51 14.38
N LEU A 116 -1.22 -9.13 15.42
CA LEU A 116 -2.07 -8.46 16.42
C LEU A 116 -1.32 -8.13 17.72
N SER A 117 -0.14 -8.69 17.97
CA SER A 117 0.69 -8.38 19.15
C SER A 117 2.10 -7.89 18.75
N PRO A 118 2.70 -6.97 19.52
CA PRO A 118 4.14 -6.66 19.41
C PRO A 118 5.01 -7.91 19.63
N ASP A 119 4.57 -8.83 20.49
CA ASP A 119 5.28 -10.05 20.88
C ASP A 119 5.04 -11.23 19.92
N SER A 120 4.14 -11.07 18.93
CA SER A 120 3.80 -12.09 17.94
C SER A 120 4.55 -11.94 16.62
N LEU A 121 5.51 -11.01 16.54
CA LEU A 121 6.44 -11.00 15.43
C LEU A 121 7.30 -12.25 15.54
N PRO A 122 7.23 -13.21 14.58
CA PRO A 122 8.16 -14.31 14.62
C PRO A 122 9.57 -13.74 14.55
N LEU A 123 10.49 -14.41 15.25
CA LEU A 123 11.91 -14.23 14.97
C LEU A 123 12.10 -14.33 13.46
N LEU A 124 12.82 -13.38 12.88
CA LEU A 124 13.07 -13.30 11.44
C LEU A 124 13.60 -14.66 10.88
N SER A 125 14.29 -15.42 11.74
CA SER A 125 14.79 -16.79 11.51
C SER A 125 13.72 -17.83 11.17
N SER A 126 12.47 -17.62 11.55
CA SER A 126 11.37 -18.58 11.38
C SER A 126 10.51 -18.29 10.14
N THR A 127 10.83 -17.23 9.38
CA THR A 127 10.09 -16.86 8.17
C THR A 127 10.86 -17.28 6.90
N LYS A 128 10.13 -17.79 5.91
CA LYS A 128 10.64 -18.07 4.56
C LYS A 128 10.18 -16.96 3.61
N PRO A 129 11.06 -16.43 2.73
CA PRO A 129 10.66 -15.44 1.75
C PRO A 129 9.65 -16.04 0.76
N VAL A 130 8.72 -15.20 0.31
CA VAL A 130 7.81 -15.57 -0.78
C VAL A 130 8.59 -15.53 -2.09
N SER A 131 8.71 -16.67 -2.78
CA SER A 131 9.48 -16.75 -4.03
C SER A 131 8.98 -15.72 -5.05
N ASN A 132 9.90 -14.95 -5.65
CA ASN A 132 9.65 -13.84 -6.58
C ASN A 132 8.78 -12.68 -6.06
N LEU A 133 8.47 -12.66 -4.76
CA LEU A 133 7.76 -11.57 -4.05
C LEU A 133 8.41 -11.33 -2.68
N SER A 134 9.71 -11.57 -2.59
CA SER A 134 10.50 -11.55 -1.36
C SER A 134 10.78 -10.13 -0.87
N THR A 135 10.69 -9.18 -1.79
CA THR A 135 10.75 -7.76 -1.50
C THR A 135 9.44 -7.08 -1.80
N SER A 136 9.25 -5.95 -1.12
CA SER A 136 8.08 -5.11 -1.28
C SER A 136 8.06 -4.38 -2.62
N TYR A 137 9.21 -4.29 -3.33
CA TYR A 137 9.31 -3.82 -4.72
C TYR A 137 8.84 -4.89 -5.72
N GLU A 138 9.32 -6.12 -5.56
CA GLU A 138 8.87 -7.28 -6.35
C GLU A 138 7.35 -7.47 -6.23
N HIS A 139 6.82 -7.35 -5.01
CA HIS A 139 5.37 -7.41 -4.77
C HIS A 139 4.61 -6.39 -5.60
N PHE A 140 4.99 -5.10 -5.54
CA PHE A 140 4.25 -4.07 -6.26
C PHE A 140 4.42 -4.17 -7.78
N LEU A 141 5.62 -4.51 -8.26
CA LEU A 141 5.85 -4.78 -9.69
C LEU A 141 4.95 -5.92 -10.19
N TYR A 142 4.90 -7.03 -9.45
CA TYR A 142 4.04 -8.17 -9.81
C TYR A 142 2.58 -7.76 -9.83
N VAL A 143 2.09 -7.06 -8.81
CA VAL A 143 0.71 -6.59 -8.74
C VAL A 143 0.39 -5.70 -9.93
N TYR A 144 1.29 -4.77 -10.28
CA TYR A 144 1.10 -3.91 -11.45
C TYR A 144 1.03 -4.73 -12.74
N ASP A 145 2.03 -5.58 -13.00
CA ASP A 145 2.17 -6.31 -14.27
C ASP A 145 1.09 -7.38 -14.47
N ASN A 146 0.67 -8.06 -13.40
CA ASN A 146 -0.23 -9.21 -13.49
C ASN A 146 -1.67 -8.91 -13.13
N ILE A 147 -1.93 -7.88 -12.33
CA ILE A 147 -3.27 -7.56 -11.85
C ILE A 147 -3.74 -6.22 -12.42
N ILE A 148 -3.02 -5.13 -12.15
CA ILE A 148 -3.47 -3.79 -12.54
C ILE A 148 -3.50 -3.66 -14.07
N ALA A 149 -2.38 -3.93 -14.74
CA ALA A 149 -2.25 -3.76 -16.18
C ALA A 149 -3.13 -4.74 -16.98
N LYS A 150 -3.44 -5.93 -16.44
CA LYS A 150 -4.20 -6.97 -17.14
C LYS A 150 -5.69 -6.98 -16.83
N MET A 151 -6.08 -6.60 -15.62
CA MET A 151 -7.45 -6.82 -15.13
C MET A 151 -8.24 -5.52 -14.91
N SER A 152 -7.58 -4.36 -14.82
CA SER A 152 -8.25 -3.07 -14.71
C SER A 152 -8.74 -2.59 -16.07
N PRO A 153 -10.04 -2.30 -16.26
CA PRO A 153 -10.55 -1.75 -17.52
C PRO A 153 -10.37 -0.23 -17.61
N THR A 154 -10.03 0.45 -16.51
CA THR A 154 -9.78 1.90 -16.51
C THR A 154 -8.32 2.23 -16.85
N GLU A 155 -8.13 3.38 -17.49
CA GLU A 155 -6.82 3.99 -17.74
C GLU A 155 -6.59 5.23 -16.87
N LYS A 156 -7.33 5.37 -15.77
CA LYS A 156 -7.27 6.53 -14.88
C LYS A 156 -6.98 6.11 -13.45
N PHE A 157 -5.72 6.22 -13.05
CA PHE A 157 -5.25 5.84 -11.72
C PHE A 157 -4.99 7.05 -10.82
N TYR A 158 -5.29 6.89 -9.54
CA TYR A 158 -4.96 7.81 -8.46
C TYR A 158 -4.19 7.03 -7.40
N ILE A 159 -3.16 7.63 -6.81
CA ILE A 159 -2.33 6.91 -5.83
C ILE A 159 -2.21 7.73 -4.56
N VAL A 160 -2.41 7.08 -3.41
CA VAL A 160 -2.08 7.62 -2.10
C VAL A 160 -1.01 6.72 -1.49
N ALA A 161 0.15 7.30 -1.20
CA ALA A 161 1.31 6.59 -0.68
C ALA A 161 1.78 7.21 0.63
N HIS A 162 1.85 6.38 1.68
CA HIS A 162 2.27 6.80 3.02
C HIS A 162 3.68 6.32 3.35
N SER A 163 4.49 7.16 3.99
CA SER A 163 5.85 6.80 4.46
C SER A 163 6.69 6.15 3.34
N ALA A 164 7.31 5.01 3.60
CA ALA A 164 8.09 4.27 2.61
C ALA A 164 7.26 3.65 1.46
N GLY A 165 5.93 3.80 1.46
CA GLY A 165 5.09 3.59 0.29
C GLY A 165 5.46 4.52 -0.86
N GLY A 166 5.95 5.73 -0.57
CA GLY A 166 6.37 6.69 -1.59
C GLY A 166 7.55 6.19 -2.42
N ASP A 167 8.58 5.65 -1.78
CA ASP A 167 9.78 5.16 -2.45
C ASP A 167 9.49 3.96 -3.36
N ASN A 168 8.56 3.10 -2.93
CA ASN A 168 8.11 1.97 -3.72
C ASN A 168 7.28 2.35 -4.94
N LEU A 169 6.45 3.40 -4.79
CA LEU A 169 5.80 4.01 -5.94
C LEU A 169 6.83 4.59 -6.90
N THR A 170 7.81 5.35 -6.41
CA THR A 170 8.86 5.90 -7.28
C THR A 170 9.63 4.80 -8.00
N TYR A 171 9.93 3.69 -7.32
CA TYR A 171 10.54 2.53 -7.95
C TYR A 171 9.66 1.94 -9.06
N LEU A 172 8.35 1.74 -8.81
CA LEU A 172 7.42 1.28 -9.86
C LEU A 172 7.42 2.22 -11.06
N LEU A 173 7.36 3.54 -10.83
CA LEU A 173 7.35 4.54 -11.90
C LEU A 173 8.63 4.45 -12.75
N ARG A 174 9.81 4.30 -12.14
CA ARG A 174 11.06 4.10 -12.88
C ARG A 174 11.06 2.85 -13.74
N GLN A 175 10.48 1.76 -13.22
CA GLN A 175 10.48 0.46 -13.90
C GLN A 175 9.39 0.34 -14.98
N ARG A 176 8.31 1.13 -14.89
CA ARG A 176 7.08 0.96 -15.71
C ARG A 176 6.52 2.27 -16.27
N GLN A 177 7.30 3.36 -16.29
CA GLN A 177 6.85 4.68 -16.74
C GLN A 177 6.10 4.66 -18.08
N ASP A 178 6.60 3.89 -19.05
CA ASP A 178 6.04 3.81 -20.41
C ASP A 178 4.59 3.30 -20.42
N CYS A 179 4.19 2.54 -19.39
CA CYS A 179 2.88 1.94 -19.28
C CYS A 179 1.96 2.67 -18.29
N ILE A 180 2.51 3.13 -17.15
CA ILE A 180 1.70 3.67 -16.05
C ILE A 180 1.53 5.18 -16.12
N LEU A 181 2.53 5.92 -16.60
CA LEU A 181 2.60 7.37 -16.39
C LEU A 181 1.48 8.09 -17.15
N SER A 182 1.16 7.66 -18.37
CA SER A 182 0.05 8.19 -19.17
C SER A 182 -1.32 7.91 -18.57
N LYS A 183 -1.43 6.87 -17.73
CA LYS A 183 -2.67 6.45 -17.06
C LYS A 183 -2.81 7.05 -15.65
N LEU A 184 -1.75 7.65 -15.12
CA LEU A 184 -1.72 8.18 -13.76
C LEU A 184 -2.21 9.62 -13.74
N SER A 185 -3.25 9.91 -12.95
CA SER A 185 -3.85 11.25 -12.85
C SER A 185 -3.20 12.10 -11.78
N LYS A 186 -3.13 11.59 -10.54
CA LYS A 186 -2.56 12.29 -9.39
C LYS A 186 -1.91 11.32 -8.41
N ILE A 187 -0.87 11.81 -7.73
CA ILE A 187 -0.23 11.15 -6.59
C ILE A 187 -0.40 12.04 -5.37
N VAL A 188 -0.74 11.43 -4.24
CA VAL A 188 -0.72 12.07 -2.93
C VAL A 188 0.26 11.31 -2.05
N PHE A 189 1.28 12.01 -1.57
CA PHE A 189 2.21 11.51 -0.57
C PHE A 189 1.75 11.97 0.81
N ILE A 190 1.79 11.08 1.79
CA ILE A 190 1.50 11.40 3.19
C ILE A 190 2.73 11.04 4.01
N ASP A 191 3.44 12.06 4.52
CA ASP A 191 4.69 11.90 5.26
C ASP A 191 5.64 10.86 4.63
N ALA A 192 5.72 10.89 3.29
CA ALA A 192 6.30 9.81 2.51
C ALA A 192 7.75 10.08 2.13
N PHE A 193 8.60 9.05 2.26
CA PHE A 193 9.91 9.06 1.62
C PHE A 193 9.71 8.85 0.12
N HIS A 194 10.11 9.82 -0.68
CA HIS A 194 10.14 9.71 -2.14
C HIS A 194 11.25 10.62 -2.66
N ALA A 195 12.01 10.15 -3.64
CA ALA A 195 13.14 10.90 -4.17
C ALA A 195 13.13 10.86 -5.69
N ILE A 196 13.30 12.02 -6.33
CA ILE A 196 13.65 12.07 -7.75
C ILE A 196 15.17 12.19 -7.87
N ILE A 197 15.77 11.31 -8.67
CA ILE A 197 17.21 11.26 -8.90
C ILE A 197 17.55 11.86 -10.27
N SER A 198 18.84 12.19 -10.46
CA SER A 198 19.30 12.84 -11.70
C SER A 198 18.99 12.02 -12.96
N SER A 199 19.07 10.69 -12.87
CA SER A 199 18.79 9.75 -13.95
C SER A 199 17.31 9.51 -14.22
N ASP A 200 16.39 10.08 -13.42
CA ASP A 200 14.96 10.00 -13.73
C ASP A 200 14.65 10.82 -14.99
N THR A 201 13.68 10.35 -15.76
CA THR A 201 13.25 10.99 -17.00
C THR A 201 12.59 12.33 -16.74
N ASP A 202 12.58 13.19 -17.76
CA ASP A 202 11.93 14.50 -17.66
C ASP A 202 10.42 14.36 -17.48
N GLU A 203 9.84 13.28 -17.98
CA GLU A 203 8.43 12.92 -17.81
C GLU A 203 8.11 12.66 -16.35
N ILE A 204 8.90 11.83 -15.65
CA ILE A 204 8.71 11.57 -14.21
C ILE A 204 8.90 12.85 -13.40
N LYS A 205 9.95 13.63 -13.69
CA LYS A 205 10.23 14.90 -13.03
C LYS A 205 9.06 15.88 -13.15
N LYS A 206 8.54 16.08 -14.37
CA LYS A 206 7.38 16.92 -14.63
C LYS A 206 6.13 16.37 -13.95
N PHE A 207 5.93 15.06 -13.97
CA PHE A 207 4.77 14.46 -13.33
C PHE A 207 4.74 14.74 -11.82
N PHE A 208 5.87 14.59 -11.12
CA PHE A 208 5.92 14.94 -9.70
C PHE A 208 5.63 16.42 -9.49
N GLN A 209 6.19 17.30 -10.32
CA GLN A 209 5.99 18.74 -10.21
C GLN A 209 4.51 19.18 -10.37
N TYR A 210 3.76 18.57 -11.31
CA TYR A 210 2.41 19.05 -11.67
C TYR A 210 1.27 18.13 -11.21
N ASN A 211 1.57 16.88 -10.91
CA ASN A 211 0.58 15.84 -10.61
C ASN A 211 0.77 15.15 -9.26
N ALA A 212 1.82 15.47 -8.50
CA ALA A 212 1.98 15.01 -7.12
C ALA A 212 1.78 16.13 -6.09
N LEU A 213 1.30 15.75 -4.91
CA LEU A 213 1.13 16.63 -3.75
C LEU A 213 1.61 15.89 -2.50
N HIS A 214 2.41 16.53 -1.66
CA HIS A 214 2.97 15.94 -0.45
C HIS A 214 2.40 16.61 0.80
N PHE A 215 1.60 15.86 1.55
CA PHE A 215 1.08 16.26 2.86
C PHE A 215 2.11 15.94 3.94
N ILE A 216 2.52 16.97 4.69
CA ILE A 216 3.51 16.87 5.76
C ILE A 216 2.90 17.42 7.05
N ALA A 217 3.14 16.74 8.17
CA ALA A 217 2.71 17.19 9.48
C ALA A 217 3.29 18.57 9.80
N SER A 218 2.43 19.53 10.11
CA SER A 218 2.85 20.88 10.51
C SER A 218 1.75 21.54 11.36
N ASP A 219 2.09 22.60 12.09
CA ASP A 219 1.12 23.39 12.86
C ASP A 219 0.31 24.39 12.01
N LYS A 220 0.51 24.39 10.69
CA LYS A 220 -0.28 25.19 9.75
C LYS A 220 -1.64 24.56 9.44
N PRO A 221 -2.66 25.37 9.09
CA PRO A 221 -3.94 24.88 8.58
C PRO A 221 -3.81 23.83 7.48
N MET A 222 -4.72 22.85 7.48
CA MET A 222 -4.78 21.80 6.46
C MET A 222 -4.75 22.39 5.03
N GLY A 223 -3.84 21.88 4.19
CA GLY A 223 -3.70 22.30 2.80
C GLY A 223 -2.92 23.59 2.57
N GLU A 224 -2.47 24.29 3.62
CA GLU A 224 -1.59 25.47 3.47
C GLU A 224 -0.26 25.03 2.84
N SER A 225 0.21 25.76 1.83
CA SER A 225 1.52 25.50 1.23
C SER A 225 2.64 25.71 2.24
N ILE A 226 3.56 24.75 2.28
CA ILE A 226 4.71 24.76 3.18
C ILE A 226 5.99 24.47 2.40
N HIS A 227 7.12 24.78 3.02
CA HIS A 227 8.45 24.54 2.48
C HIS A 227 9.26 23.75 3.51
N PHE A 228 8.91 22.48 3.67
CA PHE A 228 9.57 21.59 4.63
C PHE A 228 10.91 21.11 4.07
N SER A 229 10.93 20.66 2.82
CA SER A 229 12.15 20.22 2.16
C SER A 229 12.90 21.40 1.54
N GLN A 230 14.24 21.35 1.57
CA GLN A 230 15.07 22.37 0.90
C GLN A 230 14.89 22.38 -0.63
N LYS A 231 14.62 21.20 -1.22
CA LYS A 231 14.41 21.01 -2.66
C LYS A 231 13.27 20.01 -2.87
N PRO A 232 12.01 20.43 -2.71
CA PRO A 232 10.87 19.53 -2.85
C PRO A 232 10.70 19.12 -4.32
N PHE A 233 10.32 17.87 -4.56
CA PHE A 233 10.08 17.34 -5.91
C PHE A 233 8.64 17.57 -6.39
N CYS A 234 7.73 17.86 -5.48
CA CYS A 234 6.34 18.21 -5.73
C CYS A 234 5.89 19.27 -4.73
N SER A 235 4.69 19.84 -4.89
CA SER A 235 4.17 20.81 -3.92
C SER A 235 4.01 20.16 -2.54
N GLU A 236 4.49 20.85 -1.50
CA GLU A 236 4.32 20.43 -0.12
C GLU A 236 3.21 21.26 0.54
N VAL A 237 2.31 20.58 1.24
CA VAL A 237 1.18 21.18 1.95
C VAL A 237 1.06 20.62 3.36
N SER A 238 0.51 21.41 4.27
CA SER A 238 0.29 20.98 5.64
C SER A 238 -0.78 19.90 5.71
N ALA A 239 -0.46 18.81 6.41
CA ALA A 239 -1.41 17.81 6.87
C ALA A 239 -2.12 18.20 8.18
N GLN A 240 -1.79 19.36 8.76
CA GLN A 240 -2.23 19.86 10.06
C GLN A 240 -2.08 18.82 11.19
N SER A 241 -1.02 18.94 11.99
CA SER A 241 -0.90 18.20 13.24
C SER A 241 -1.36 19.05 14.41
N PHE A 242 -2.24 18.48 15.24
CA PHE A 242 -2.50 19.03 16.56
C PHE A 242 -1.35 18.60 17.45
N LYS A 243 -0.49 19.53 17.87
CA LYS A 243 0.52 19.24 18.90
C LYS A 243 -0.23 18.71 20.13
N THR A 244 0.05 17.47 20.51
CA THR A 244 -0.27 16.91 21.83
C THR A 244 0.56 17.60 22.90
#